data_AF-A0A820TMY3-F1
#
_entry.id   AF-A0A820TMY3-F1
#
_cell.length_a   1.000
_cell.length_b   1.000
_cell.length_c   1.000
_cell.angle_alpha   90.00
_cell.angle_beta   90.00
_cell.angle_gamma   90.00
#
_symmetry.space_group_name_H-M   'P 1'
#
loop_
_entity.id
_entity.type
_entity.pdbx_description
1 polymer ?
#
loop_
_entity_poly.entity_id
_entity_poly.type
_entity_poly.pdbx_seq_one_letter_code
_entity_poly.pdbx_strand_id
1 'polypeptide(L)'
;VLPTGPGAWELRDNNTSRSKKAVVINDMHKAIPSPTHMALVELQRRKILKCLVSQNCDGLHLRSGMNPKCLAELHGNMNLESCSKCDAKYLRDYDAATG
;
A
#
# COMPACT_ATOMS: atom_id res chain seq x y z
N VAL A 1 -27.88 -10.56 -1.37
CA VAL A 1 -27.03 -11.08 -0.28
C VAL A 1 -26.11 -12.13 -0.87
N LEU A 2 -24.79 -11.95 -0.79
CA LEU A 2 -23.85 -12.95 -1.31
C LEU A 2 -24.02 -14.27 -0.54
N PRO A 3 -23.92 -15.45 -1.20
CA PRO A 3 -24.04 -16.74 -0.54
C PRO A 3 -22.95 -17.01 0.52
N THR A 4 -21.89 -16.19 0.53
CA THR A 4 -20.78 -16.25 1.49
C THR A 4 -21.08 -15.61 2.84
N GLY A 5 -22.28 -15.05 3.03
CA GLY A 5 -22.60 -14.26 4.21
C GLY A 5 -21.88 -12.90 4.23
N PRO A 6 -22.19 -12.06 5.23
CA PRO A 6 -21.57 -10.75 5.36
C PRO A 6 -20.07 -10.84 5.64
N GLY A 7 -19.30 -9.95 5.02
CA GLY A 7 -17.84 -9.91 5.16
C GLY A 7 -17.42 -9.51 6.58
N ALA A 8 -16.19 -9.83 7.00
CA ALA A 8 -15.67 -9.49 8.33
C ALA A 8 -15.73 -7.98 8.68
N TRP A 9 -15.92 -7.12 7.69
CA TRP A 9 -16.12 -5.68 7.84
C TRP A 9 -17.56 -5.32 8.26
N GLU A 10 -18.57 -6.08 7.83
CA GLU A 10 -19.98 -5.91 8.21
C GLU A 10 -20.26 -6.45 9.63
N LEU A 11 -19.44 -7.37 10.14
CA LEU A 11 -19.52 -7.85 11.52
C LEU A 11 -19.11 -6.80 12.57
N ARG A 12 -18.42 -5.72 12.16
CA ARG A 12 -17.91 -4.68 13.08
C ARG A 12 -18.99 -3.75 13.63
N ASP A 13 -20.14 -3.67 12.98
CA ASP A 13 -21.24 -2.81 13.43
C ASP A 13 -22.03 -3.42 14.61
N ASN A 14 -21.76 -4.69 14.94
CA ASN A 14 -22.39 -5.38 16.06
C ASN A 14 -21.55 -5.22 17.34
N ASN A 15 -21.85 -4.11 18.03
CA ASN A 15 -21.46 -3.71 19.39
C ASN A 15 -20.91 -4.85 20.29
N THR A 16 -19.64 -5.18 20.11
CA THR A 16 -18.86 -6.01 21.04
C THR A 16 -17.71 -5.16 21.56
N SER A 17 -17.74 -4.88 22.86
CA SER A 17 -16.78 -4.05 23.60
C SER A 17 -15.38 -4.66 23.56
N ARG A 18 -14.62 -4.35 22.51
CA ARG A 18 -13.20 -4.70 22.40
C ARG A 18 -12.40 -3.89 23.42
N SER A 19 -11.70 -4.58 24.33
CA SER A 19 -10.72 -3.98 25.23
C SER A 19 -9.78 -3.05 24.46
N LYS A 20 -9.65 -1.79 24.91
CA LYS A 20 -8.82 -0.75 24.27
C LYS A 20 -7.35 -1.16 24.38
N LYS A 21 -6.85 -1.92 23.41
CA LYS A 21 -5.40 -2.08 23.24
C LYS A 21 -4.81 -0.71 22.96
N ALA A 22 -3.70 -0.39 23.64
CA ALA A 22 -2.94 0.82 23.37
C ALA A 22 -2.60 0.88 21.88
N VAL A 23 -2.96 2.00 21.24
CA VAL A 23 -2.63 2.25 19.85
C VAL A 23 -1.16 2.65 19.83
N VAL A 24 -0.31 1.76 19.32
CA VAL A 24 1.07 2.10 19.02
C VAL A 24 1.08 2.90 17.73
N ILE A 25 1.42 4.19 17.81
CA ILE A 25 1.58 5.04 16.64
C ILE A 25 2.98 4.75 16.07
N ASN A 26 3.04 3.94 15.01
CA ASN A 26 4.28 3.70 14.30
C ASN A 26 4.51 4.81 13.26
N ASP A 27 5.75 5.29 13.20
CA ASP A 27 6.22 6.18 12.15
C ASP A 27 6.15 5.46 10.78
N MET A 28 5.37 6.02 9.86
CA MET A 28 5.15 5.45 8.53
C MET A 28 6.45 5.36 7.72
N HIS A 29 7.39 6.28 7.90
CA HIS A 29 8.68 6.26 7.20
C HIS A 29 9.51 5.02 7.54
N LYS A 30 9.33 4.50 8.76
CA LYS A 30 10.02 3.30 9.25
C LYS A 30 9.27 2.01 8.94
N ALA A 31 8.08 2.08 8.34
CA ALA A 31 7.34 0.89 7.95
C ALA A 31 8.15 0.08 6.93
N ILE A 32 8.07 -1.25 7.05
CA ILE A 32 8.68 -2.18 6.10
C ILE A 32 7.59 -2.93 5.34
N PRO A 33 7.85 -3.39 4.10
CA PRO A 33 6.88 -4.17 3.35
C PRO A 33 6.41 -5.40 4.11
N SER A 34 5.09 -5.60 4.14
CA SER A 34 4.49 -6.76 4.81
C SER A 34 4.68 -8.06 3.99
N PRO A 35 4.44 -9.25 4.58
CA PRO A 35 4.49 -10.51 3.83
C PRO A 35 3.61 -10.52 2.57
N THR A 36 2.45 -9.84 2.59
CA THR A 36 1.59 -9.69 1.41
C THR A 36 2.27 -8.90 0.31
N HIS A 37 2.97 -7.81 0.64
CA HIS A 37 3.75 -7.07 -0.36
C HIS A 37 4.79 -7.97 -1.02
N MET A 38 5.53 -8.73 -0.20
CA MET A 38 6.55 -9.65 -0.69
C MET A 38 5.96 -10.78 -1.55
N ALA A 39 4.80 -11.32 -1.18
CA ALA A 39 4.10 -12.33 -1.97
C ALA A 39 3.66 -11.78 -3.34
N LEU A 40 3.17 -10.54 -3.41
CA LEU A 40 2.79 -9.90 -4.67
C LEU A 40 4.00 -9.69 -5.59
N VAL A 41 5.16 -9.30 -5.02
CA VAL A 41 6.42 -9.22 -5.77
C VAL A 41 6.81 -10.58 -6.33
N GLU A 42 6.67 -11.65 -5.56
CA GLU A 42 6.99 -13.00 -6.03
C GLU A 42 6.04 -13.47 -7.15
N LEU A 43 4.74 -13.19 -7.04
CA LEU A 43 3.78 -13.47 -8.12
C LEU A 43 4.11 -12.69 -9.40
N GLN A 44 4.56 -11.44 -9.26
CA GLN A 44 5.04 -10.63 -10.39
C GLN A 44 6.30 -11.22 -11.02
N ARG A 45 7.29 -11.66 -10.22
CA ARG A 45 8.52 -12.32 -10.71
C ARG A 45 8.23 -13.60 -11.48
N ARG A 46 7.24 -14.38 -11.02
CA ARG A 46 6.77 -15.59 -11.71
C ARG A 46 5.88 -15.31 -12.93
N LYS A 47 5.63 -14.04 -13.26
CA LYS A 47 4.76 -13.59 -14.36
C LYS A 47 3.30 -14.06 -14.22
N ILE A 48 2.86 -14.38 -13.01
CA ILE A 48 1.47 -14.73 -12.69
C ILE A 48 0.65 -13.45 -12.51
N LEU A 49 1.23 -12.45 -11.84
CA LEU A 49 0.61 -11.14 -11.66
C LEU A 49 1.01 -10.21 -12.81
N LYS A 50 0.02 -9.80 -13.63
CA LYS A 50 0.22 -8.90 -14.77
C LYS A 50 0.40 -7.45 -14.36
N CYS A 51 -0.42 -7.00 -13.40
CA CYS A 51 -0.44 -5.62 -12.91
C CYS A 51 -1.03 -5.60 -11.50
N LEU A 52 -0.57 -4.67 -10.67
CA LEU A 52 -1.16 -4.32 -9.39
C LEU A 52 -1.75 -2.90 -9.47
N VAL A 53 -3.02 -2.75 -9.12
CA VAL A 53 -3.65 -1.44 -8.93
C VAL A 53 -3.81 -1.23 -7.43
N SER A 54 -3.24 -0.15 -6.91
CA SER A 54 -3.24 0.18 -5.49
C SER A 54 -3.84 1.55 -5.23
N GLN A 55 -4.58 1.66 -4.12
CA GLN A 55 -5.08 2.92 -3.57
C GLN A 55 -4.22 3.44 -2.42
N ASN A 56 -3.20 2.68 -2.02
CA ASN A 56 -2.30 3.06 -0.93
C ASN A 56 -1.34 4.16 -1.39
N CYS A 57 -1.06 5.11 -0.52
CA CYS A 57 -0.03 6.15 -0.74
C CYS A 57 1.26 5.89 0.06
N ASP A 58 1.36 4.76 0.77
CA ASP A 58 2.45 4.41 1.70
C ASP A 58 3.81 4.11 1.05
N GLY A 59 3.84 3.97 -0.28
CA GLY A 59 5.04 3.67 -1.06
C GLY A 59 5.68 2.31 -0.81
N LEU A 60 5.04 1.42 -0.04
CA LEU A 60 5.61 0.13 0.34
C LEU A 60 5.68 -0.85 -0.83
N HIS A 61 4.81 -0.73 -1.84
CA HIS A 61 4.89 -1.53 -3.06
C HIS A 61 6.20 -1.29 -3.81
N LEU A 62 6.57 -0.03 -4.05
CA LEU A 62 7.85 0.31 -4.70
C LEU A 62 9.04 -0.12 -3.83
N ARG A 63 8.99 0.15 -2.53
CA ARG A 63 10.06 -0.25 -1.58
C ARG A 63 10.23 -1.77 -1.46
N SER A 64 9.18 -2.55 -1.72
CA SER A 64 9.25 -4.02 -1.78
C SER A 64 9.96 -4.58 -3.02
N GLY A 65 10.28 -3.72 -4.00
CA GLY A 65 10.90 -4.12 -5.26
C GLY A 65 9.90 -4.48 -6.36
N MET A 66 8.65 -4.03 -6.25
CA MET A 66 7.68 -4.15 -7.34
C MET A 66 8.12 -3.32 -8.54
N ASN A 67 7.97 -3.87 -9.75
CA ASN A 67 8.31 -3.16 -10.96
C ASN A 67 7.31 -2.01 -11.18
N PRO A 68 7.77 -0.74 -11.27
CA PRO A 68 6.88 0.41 -11.48
C PRO A 68 6.03 0.30 -12.75
N LYS A 69 6.49 -0.44 -13.78
CA LYS A 69 5.75 -0.64 -15.03
C LYS A 69 4.50 -1.52 -14.88
N CYS A 70 4.40 -2.29 -13.80
CA CYS A 70 3.24 -3.14 -13.51
C CYS A 70 2.49 -2.69 -12.25
N LEU A 71 2.68 -1.45 -11.82
CA LEU A 71 2.05 -0.87 -10.65
C LEU A 71 1.32 0.43 -11.04
N ALA A 72 0.05 0.54 -10.68
CA ALA A 72 -0.73 1.75 -10.79
C ALA A 72 -1.14 2.23 -9.38
N GLU A 73 -0.52 3.30 -8.90
CA GLU A 73 -0.86 3.96 -7.63
C GLU A 73 -1.86 5.09 -7.90
N LEU A 74 -3.14 4.81 -7.68
CA LEU A 74 -4.24 5.68 -8.11
C LEU A 74 -4.29 7.02 -7.37
N HIS A 75 -3.84 7.03 -6.12
CA HIS A 75 -3.84 8.21 -5.26
C HIS A 75 -2.45 8.86 -5.13
N GLY A 76 -1.49 8.42 -5.94
CA GLY A 76 -0.10 8.82 -5.82
C GLY A 76 0.64 8.09 -4.70
N ASN A 77 1.82 8.59 -4.36
CA ASN A 77 2.74 7.98 -3.42
C ASN A 77 3.46 9.06 -2.63
N MET A 78 3.36 9.01 -1.31
CA MET A 78 3.91 10.03 -0.41
C MET A 78 5.44 10.16 -0.56
N ASN A 79 6.13 9.09 -0.95
CA ASN A 79 7.59 9.10 -1.09
C ASN A 79 8.06 9.44 -2.52
N LEU A 80 7.16 9.72 -3.46
CA LEU A 80 7.50 9.90 -4.88
C LEU A 80 7.24 11.34 -5.33
N GLU A 81 8.31 12.06 -5.66
CA GLU A 81 8.21 13.38 -6.29
C GLU A 81 8.44 13.28 -7.82
N SER A 82 7.84 14.20 -8.57
CA SER A 82 8.00 14.29 -10.02
C SER A 82 8.45 15.69 -10.43
N CYS A 83 9.45 15.78 -11.30
CA CYS A 83 9.87 17.06 -11.86
C CYS A 83 8.82 17.61 -12.84
N SER A 84 8.29 18.80 -12.57
CA SER A 84 7.29 19.46 -13.44
C SER A 84 7.80 19.87 -14.83
N LYS A 85 9.11 19.80 -15.08
CA LYS A 85 9.73 20.17 -16.37
C LYS A 85 10.01 18.97 -17.27
N CYS A 86 10.33 17.81 -16.69
CA CYS A 86 10.81 16.65 -17.45
C CYS A 86 10.17 15.33 -17.04
N ASP A 87 9.20 15.35 -16.12
CA ASP A 87 8.46 14.19 -15.59
C ASP A 87 9.34 13.10 -14.95
N ALA A 88 10.61 13.40 -14.67
CA ALA A 88 11.49 12.49 -13.95
C ALA A 88 10.94 12.27 -12.53
N LYS A 89 10.82 11.00 -12.14
CA LYS A 89 10.29 10.58 -10.83
C LYS A 89 11.43 10.15 -9.91
N TYR A 90 11.39 10.61 -8.67
CA TYR A 90 12.40 10.31 -7.66
C TYR A 90 11.73 9.76 -6.41
N LEU A 91 12.15 8.55 -6.01
CA LEU A 91 11.69 7.93 -4.77
C LEU A 91 12.60 8.38 -3.63
N ARG A 92 12.01 8.97 -2.58
CA ARG A 92 12.70 9.45 -1.37
C ARG A 92 12.50 8.46 -0.22
N ASP A 93 13.36 8.55 0.78
CA ASP A 93 13.26 7.83 2.06
C ASP A 93 12.47 8.60 3.13
N TYR A 94 11.96 9.79 2.78
CA TYR A 94 11.10 10.67 3.58
C TYR A 94 9.83 11.05 2.79
N ASP A 95 8.88 11.77 3.44
CA ASP A 95 7.69 12.28 2.76
C ASP A 95 8.08 13.33 1.71
N ALA A 96 7.92 12.98 0.44
CA ALA A 96 8.17 13.85 -0.69
C ALA A 96 6.90 14.61 -1.12
N ALA A 97 5.72 14.20 -0.62
CA ALA A 97 4.47 14.92 -0.79
C ALA A 97 4.44 16.13 0.15
N THR A 98 5.36 17.06 -0.07
CA THR A 98 5.32 18.39 0.52
C THR A 98 4.16 19.15 -0.13
N GLY A 99 3.24 19.65 0.72
CA GLY A 99 2.16 20.56 0.31
C GLY A 99 2.66 21.88 -0.27
#